data_AF-A0AAV0RKV4-F1
#
_entry.id   AF-A0AAV0RKV4-F1
#
_cell.length_a   1.000
_cell.length_b   1.000
_cell.length_c   1.000
_cell.angle_alpha   90.00
_cell.angle_beta   90.00
_cell.angle_gamma   90.00
#
_symmetry.space_group_name_H-M   'P 1'
#
loop_
_entity.id
_entity.type
_entity.pdbx_description
1 polymer ?
#
loop_
_entity_poly.entity_id
_entity_poly.type
_entity_poly.pdbx_seq_one_letter_code
_entity_poly.pdbx_strand_id
1 'polypeptide(L)'
;SFFSRDLLGEAKSLCTVRDAKEFRLDVFEDEINMLEKEISKGRHETGFCHNDLQYGNVMIDEETKAITLIDYEYASYNHIAYDLANHFCEMAANYHSDTPHILDFDKYPGHEERCRFVRAYLSSSGEKPTEDEVLLLVQAVENYKLANHLFWGLWGIISRYVNQIDFDYLEYARQRLQQYWKIKPMLLLGSSGVVVNSCDSNGYAGVGTREGA
;
A
#
# COMPACT_ATOMS: atom_id res chain seq x y z
N SER A 1 3.91 -5.49 -13.79
CA SER A 1 3.63 -6.32 -12.60
C SER A 1 2.82 -7.51 -13.08
N PHE A 2 3.47 -8.64 -13.31
CA PHE A 2 2.87 -9.83 -13.95
C PHE A 2 1.90 -10.55 -13.01
N PHE A 3 2.09 -10.37 -11.69
CA PHE A 3 1.41 -11.14 -10.66
C PHE A 3 -0.12 -10.98 -10.64
N SER A 4 -0.67 -9.79 -10.85
CA SER A 4 -2.13 -9.59 -10.77
C SER A 4 -2.91 -10.34 -11.87
N ARG A 5 -2.29 -10.61 -13.03
CA ARG A 5 -2.94 -11.33 -14.14
C ARG A 5 -3.06 -12.81 -13.85
N ASP A 6 -1.99 -13.41 -13.34
CA ASP A 6 -1.98 -14.80 -12.93
C ASP A 6 -2.99 -15.03 -11.79
N LEU A 7 -3.01 -14.13 -10.81
CA LEU A 7 -4.01 -14.15 -9.73
C LEU A 7 -5.44 -13.97 -10.27
N LEU A 8 -5.67 -13.11 -11.26
CA LEU A 8 -7.00 -12.99 -11.85
C LEU A 8 -7.45 -14.27 -12.55
N GLY A 9 -6.53 -14.91 -13.29
CA GLY A 9 -6.78 -16.21 -13.93
C GLY A 9 -7.15 -17.28 -12.91
N GLU A 10 -6.40 -17.36 -11.81
CA GLU A 10 -6.64 -18.31 -10.72
C GLU A 10 -7.94 -18.00 -9.96
N ALA A 11 -8.21 -16.74 -9.66
CA ALA A 11 -9.47 -16.35 -9.03
C ALA A 11 -10.67 -16.74 -9.92
N LYS A 12 -10.59 -16.52 -11.23
CA LYS A 12 -11.63 -16.92 -12.18
C LYS A 12 -11.79 -18.44 -12.29
N SER A 13 -10.72 -19.22 -12.11
CA SER A 13 -10.76 -20.68 -12.19
C SER A 13 -11.38 -21.32 -10.93
N LEU A 14 -11.11 -20.74 -9.75
CA LEU A 14 -11.56 -21.27 -8.46
C LEU A 14 -12.94 -20.77 -8.02
N CYS A 15 -13.32 -19.56 -8.40
CA CYS A 15 -14.52 -18.92 -7.85
C CYS A 15 -15.83 -19.62 -8.23
N THR A 16 -16.78 -19.63 -7.29
CA THR A 16 -18.18 -19.87 -7.61
C THR A 16 -18.74 -18.73 -8.48
N VAL A 17 -19.77 -19.02 -9.28
CA VAL A 17 -20.48 -17.99 -10.08
C VAL A 17 -21.01 -16.85 -9.20
N ARG A 18 -21.41 -17.16 -7.96
CA ARG A 18 -21.88 -16.17 -7.01
C ARG A 18 -20.77 -15.19 -6.64
N ASP A 19 -19.63 -15.70 -6.20
CA ASP A 19 -18.53 -14.86 -5.72
C ASP A 19 -17.88 -14.09 -6.89
N ALA A 20 -17.73 -14.73 -8.05
CA ALA A 20 -17.23 -14.05 -9.26
C ALA A 20 -18.08 -12.84 -9.64
N LYS A 21 -19.41 -12.95 -9.52
CA LYS A 21 -20.34 -11.84 -9.75
C LYS A 21 -20.29 -10.80 -8.64
N GLU A 22 -20.21 -11.24 -7.38
CA GLU A 22 -20.12 -10.35 -6.22
C GLU A 22 -18.90 -9.42 -6.32
N PHE A 23 -17.73 -9.99 -6.62
CA PHE A 23 -16.47 -9.24 -6.73
C PHE A 23 -16.25 -8.59 -8.10
N ARG A 24 -17.15 -8.80 -9.07
CA ARG A 24 -17.05 -8.28 -10.44
C ARG A 24 -15.72 -8.66 -11.11
N LEU A 25 -15.36 -9.94 -11.09
CA LEU A 25 -14.10 -10.42 -11.69
C LEU A 25 -14.03 -10.20 -13.21
N ASP A 26 -15.17 -9.95 -13.85
CA ASP A 26 -15.28 -9.64 -15.28
C ASP A 26 -14.58 -8.33 -15.66
N VAL A 27 -14.57 -7.33 -14.76
CA VAL A 27 -13.97 -6.01 -15.06
C VAL A 27 -12.48 -5.91 -14.73
N PHE A 28 -11.93 -6.87 -13.98
CA PHE A 28 -10.55 -6.76 -13.49
C PHE A 28 -9.47 -6.84 -14.56
N GLU A 29 -9.77 -7.43 -15.72
CA GLU A 29 -8.86 -7.39 -16.86
C GLU A 29 -8.62 -5.93 -17.31
N ASP A 30 -9.70 -5.16 -17.46
CA ASP A 30 -9.65 -3.76 -17.84
C ASP A 30 -9.02 -2.90 -16.73
N GLU A 31 -9.28 -3.22 -15.47
CA GLU A 31 -8.65 -2.55 -14.33
C GLU A 31 -7.14 -2.77 -14.31
N ILE A 32 -6.66 -4.01 -14.51
CA ILE A 32 -5.23 -4.32 -14.58
C ILE A 32 -4.57 -3.58 -15.75
N ASN A 33 -5.19 -3.62 -16.94
CA ASN A 33 -4.71 -2.89 -18.11
C ASN A 33 -4.56 -1.38 -17.83
N MET A 34 -5.55 -0.80 -17.15
CA MET A 34 -5.54 0.61 -16.77
C MET A 34 -4.42 0.90 -15.78
N LEU A 35 -4.26 0.10 -14.72
CA LEU A 35 -3.20 0.29 -13.73
C LEU A 35 -1.81 0.16 -14.34
N GLU A 36 -1.58 -0.83 -15.19
CA GLU A 36 -0.31 -0.97 -15.91
C GLU A 36 0.00 0.27 -16.75
N LYS A 37 -1.00 0.81 -17.45
CA LYS A 37 -0.87 2.05 -18.22
C LYS A 37 -0.59 3.26 -17.34
N GLU A 38 -1.29 3.42 -16.22
CA GLU A 38 -1.09 4.57 -15.33
C GLU A 38 0.28 4.51 -14.63
N ILE A 39 0.64 3.32 -14.13
CA ILE A 39 1.94 3.10 -13.50
C ILE A 39 3.06 3.39 -14.51
N SER A 40 2.99 2.88 -15.74
CA SER A 40 4.05 3.10 -16.74
C SER A 40 4.34 4.56 -17.13
N LYS A 41 3.51 5.54 -16.74
CA LYS A 41 3.76 6.97 -16.97
C LYS A 41 4.88 7.56 -16.10
N GLY A 42 5.15 6.95 -14.95
CA GLY A 42 6.16 7.40 -13.99
C GLY A 42 7.55 6.80 -14.26
N ARG A 43 8.59 7.45 -13.73
CA ARG A 43 9.89 6.78 -13.55
C ARG A 43 9.83 5.96 -12.27
N HIS A 44 10.16 4.68 -12.36
CA HIS A 44 10.14 3.76 -11.22
C HIS A 44 11.55 3.24 -10.99
N GLU A 45 12.04 3.44 -9.78
CA GLU A 45 13.25 2.78 -9.33
C GLU A 45 12.91 1.31 -9.01
N THR A 46 13.71 0.40 -9.57
CA THR A 46 13.57 -1.04 -9.34
C THR A 46 14.63 -1.48 -8.34
N GLY A 47 14.21 -2.24 -7.33
CA GLY A 47 15.08 -2.78 -6.30
C GLY A 47 14.65 -4.18 -5.88
N PHE A 48 15.47 -4.83 -5.05
CA PHE A 48 15.05 -6.07 -4.41
C PHE A 48 14.02 -5.74 -3.32
N CYS A 49 12.77 -6.11 -3.58
CA CYS A 49 11.63 -5.80 -2.72
C CYS A 49 11.20 -7.07 -1.98
N HIS A 50 10.71 -6.90 -0.76
CA HIS A 50 10.14 -7.99 0.02
C HIS A 50 8.74 -8.36 -0.48
N ASN A 51 7.97 -7.38 -0.94
CA ASN A 51 6.59 -7.48 -1.46
C ASN A 51 5.53 -7.89 -0.43
N ASP A 52 5.92 -8.11 0.83
CA ASP A 52 5.01 -8.48 1.93
C ASP A 52 5.48 -7.92 3.28
N LEU A 53 5.79 -6.62 3.32
CA LEU A 53 6.22 -5.92 4.54
C LEU A 53 5.08 -5.63 5.54
N GLN A 54 4.34 -6.67 5.92
CA GLN A 54 3.40 -6.65 7.05
C GLN A 54 4.16 -6.76 8.39
N TYR A 55 3.55 -6.30 9.49
CA TYR A 55 4.26 -6.12 10.76
C TYR A 55 4.76 -7.43 11.39
N GLY A 56 4.16 -8.57 11.06
CA GLY A 56 4.61 -9.90 11.47
C GLY A 56 5.93 -10.33 10.82
N ASN A 57 6.29 -9.71 9.69
CA ASN A 57 7.57 -9.93 9.00
C ASN A 57 8.68 -8.95 9.48
N VAL A 58 8.39 -8.16 10.53
CA VAL A 58 9.31 -7.18 11.12
C VAL A 58 9.60 -7.55 12.57
N MET A 59 10.80 -8.07 12.83
CA MET A 59 11.26 -8.40 14.17
C MET A 59 12.04 -7.22 14.76
N ILE A 60 11.74 -6.88 16.02
CA ILE A 60 12.44 -5.82 16.75
C ILE A 60 13.11 -6.45 17.97
N ASP A 61 14.43 -6.33 18.05
CA ASP A 61 15.19 -6.71 19.24
C ASP A 61 14.90 -5.72 20.38
N GLU A 62 14.42 -6.21 21.53
CA GLU A 62 13.95 -5.33 22.60
C GLU A 62 15.07 -4.53 23.27
N GLU A 63 16.30 -5.04 23.29
CA GLU A 63 17.45 -4.42 23.96
C GLU A 63 18.13 -3.40 23.05
N THR A 64 18.47 -3.82 21.83
CA THR A 64 19.24 -3.03 20.86
C THR A 64 18.38 -2.16 19.96
N LYS A 65 17.07 -2.42 19.90
CA LYS A 65 16.13 -1.84 18.93
C LYS A 65 16.50 -2.11 17.47
N ALA A 66 17.32 -3.12 17.22
CA ALA A 66 17.65 -3.56 15.87
C ALA A 66 16.38 -4.14 15.21
N ILE A 67 16.14 -3.72 13.96
CA ILE A 67 15.04 -4.22 13.14
C ILE A 67 15.59 -5.29 12.20
N THR A 68 14.95 -6.46 12.17
CA THR A 68 15.26 -7.54 11.24
C THR A 68 14.01 -7.90 10.45
N LEU A 69 14.12 -7.89 9.12
CA LEU A 69 13.07 -8.35 8.22
C LEU A 69 13.21 -9.86 8.00
N ILE A 70 12.10 -10.59 7.99
CA ILE A 70 12.05 -12.05 7.83
C ILE A 70 10.98 -12.44 6.81
N ASP A 71 10.97 -13.70 6.39
CA ASP A 71 9.94 -14.28 5.51
C ASP A 71 9.88 -13.69 4.09
N TYR A 72 10.97 -13.90 3.33
CA TYR A 72 11.15 -13.41 1.97
C TYR A 72 10.43 -14.26 0.90
N GLU A 73 9.33 -14.93 1.21
CA GLU A 73 8.66 -15.86 0.28
C GLU A 73 8.14 -15.18 -1.00
N TYR A 74 7.72 -13.93 -0.89
CA TYR A 74 7.26 -13.10 -2.00
C TYR A 74 8.36 -12.19 -2.58
N ALA A 75 9.59 -12.29 -2.08
CA ALA A 75 10.63 -11.34 -2.43
C ALA A 75 11.10 -11.49 -3.88
N SER A 76 11.21 -10.36 -4.57
CA SER A 76 11.65 -10.31 -5.97
C SER A 76 12.09 -8.91 -6.36
N TYR A 77 12.71 -8.78 -7.53
CA TYR A 77 12.92 -7.46 -8.12
C TYR A 77 11.59 -6.84 -8.52
N ASN A 78 11.27 -5.70 -7.91
CA ASN A 78 10.03 -4.97 -8.15
C ASN A 78 10.29 -3.46 -7.99
N HIS A 79 9.27 -2.65 -8.23
CA HIS A 79 9.37 -1.21 -8.01
C HIS A 79 9.36 -0.91 -6.51
N ILE A 80 10.35 -0.15 -6.03
CA ILE A 80 10.49 0.19 -4.60
C ILE A 80 9.23 0.85 -4.04
N ALA A 81 8.60 1.71 -4.86
CA ALA A 81 7.36 2.37 -4.50
C ALA A 81 6.19 1.39 -4.22
N TYR A 82 6.19 0.20 -4.82
CA TYR A 82 5.20 -0.83 -4.50
C TYR A 82 5.43 -1.41 -3.10
N ASP A 83 6.68 -1.71 -2.73
CA ASP A 83 7.00 -2.30 -1.43
C ASP A 83 6.66 -1.33 -0.28
N LEU A 84 6.96 -0.05 -0.49
CA LEU A 84 6.56 1.04 0.41
C LEU A 84 5.03 1.20 0.48
N ALA A 85 4.34 1.14 -0.66
CA ALA A 85 2.87 1.22 -0.69
C ALA A 85 2.24 0.05 0.05
N ASN A 86 2.80 -1.16 -0.12
CA ASN A 86 2.37 -2.34 0.61
C ASN A 86 2.51 -2.13 2.12
N HIS A 87 3.70 -1.74 2.57
CA HIS A 87 3.96 -1.49 3.99
C HIS A 87 2.96 -0.50 4.61
N PHE A 88 2.67 0.61 3.92
CA PHE A 88 1.68 1.59 4.41
C PHE A 88 0.25 1.06 4.39
N CYS A 89 -0.12 0.27 3.39
CA CYS A 89 -1.43 -0.38 3.34
C CYS A 89 -1.62 -1.39 4.47
N GLU A 90 -0.55 -2.06 4.90
CA GLU A 90 -0.58 -3.04 6.00
C GLU A 90 -0.80 -2.41 7.39
N MET A 91 -0.60 -1.09 7.54
CA MET A 91 -0.93 -0.38 8.78
C MET A 91 -2.44 -0.39 9.10
N ALA A 92 -3.29 -0.70 8.11
CA ALA A 92 -4.72 -0.88 8.30
C ALA A 92 -5.08 -2.23 8.96
N ALA A 93 -4.17 -3.20 8.96
CA ALA A 93 -4.45 -4.54 9.48
C ALA A 93 -4.11 -4.68 10.96
N ASN A 94 -4.91 -5.47 11.68
CA ASN A 94 -4.58 -5.97 13.01
C ASN A 94 -4.94 -7.47 13.10
N TYR A 95 -4.05 -8.31 12.60
CA TYR A 95 -4.15 -9.77 12.59
C TYR A 95 -4.11 -10.42 14.00
N HIS A 96 -3.83 -9.64 15.05
CA HIS A 96 -3.91 -10.10 16.44
C HIS A 96 -5.23 -9.72 17.15
N SER A 97 -6.16 -9.07 16.44
CA SER A 97 -7.50 -8.77 16.98
C SER A 97 -8.41 -10.00 16.95
N ASP A 98 -9.54 -9.93 17.67
CA ASP A 98 -10.59 -10.94 17.63
C ASP A 98 -11.22 -11.09 16.24
N THR A 99 -11.04 -10.09 15.37
CA THR A 99 -11.53 -10.04 13.99
C THR A 99 -10.38 -9.71 13.03
N PRO A 100 -9.41 -10.62 12.82
CA PRO A 100 -8.15 -10.31 12.14
C PRO A 100 -8.30 -9.96 10.65
N HIS A 101 -9.49 -10.23 10.08
CA HIS A 101 -9.87 -9.92 8.72
C HIS A 101 -10.43 -8.49 8.55
N ILE A 102 -10.74 -7.79 9.64
CA ILE A 102 -11.30 -6.43 9.60
C ILE A 102 -10.17 -5.41 9.52
N LEU A 103 -10.26 -4.53 8.52
CA LEU A 103 -9.25 -3.52 8.20
C LEU A 103 -9.73 -2.13 8.60
N ASP A 104 -8.84 -1.38 9.25
CA ASP A 104 -9.05 0.01 9.63
C ASP A 104 -8.26 0.94 8.70
N PHE A 105 -8.88 1.35 7.59
CA PHE A 105 -8.22 2.19 6.60
C PHE A 105 -7.94 3.62 7.10
N ASP A 106 -8.47 4.03 8.25
CA ASP A 106 -8.16 5.33 8.86
C ASP A 106 -6.75 5.33 9.51
N LYS A 107 -6.15 4.14 9.71
CA LYS A 107 -4.75 3.98 10.15
C LYS A 107 -3.72 4.13 9.03
N TYR A 108 -4.15 4.31 7.78
CA TYR A 108 -3.21 4.58 6.70
C TYR A 108 -2.43 5.87 7.00
N PRO A 109 -1.09 5.87 6.86
CA PRO A 109 -0.28 7.00 7.31
C PRO A 109 -0.60 8.28 6.54
N GLY A 110 -0.67 9.37 7.29
CA GLY A 110 -0.88 10.71 6.75
C GLY A 110 0.28 11.16 5.86
N HIS A 111 0.07 12.23 5.08
CA HIS A 111 1.07 12.72 4.13
C HIS A 111 2.43 13.01 4.78
N GLU A 112 2.44 13.67 5.94
CA GLU A 112 3.67 14.02 6.66
C GLU A 112 4.44 12.75 7.09
N GLU A 113 3.73 11.74 7.60
CA GLU A 113 4.36 10.48 8.02
C GLU A 113 4.96 9.71 6.85
N ARG A 114 4.25 9.67 5.71
CA ARG A 114 4.80 9.10 4.48
C ARG A 114 6.04 9.86 4.01
N CYS A 115 6.04 11.20 4.02
CA CYS A 115 7.23 12.00 3.70
C CYS A 115 8.39 11.65 4.65
N ARG A 116 8.14 11.56 5.96
CA ARG A 116 9.17 11.23 6.96
C ARG A 116 9.76 9.84 6.69
N PHE A 117 8.93 8.84 6.45
CA PHE A 117 9.38 7.48 6.15
C PHE A 117 10.20 7.43 4.86
N VAL A 118 9.69 8.01 3.76
CA VAL A 118 10.37 8.06 2.47
C VAL A 118 11.70 8.80 2.56
N ARG A 119 11.76 9.91 3.30
CA ARG A 119 13.01 10.65 3.53
C ARG A 119 14.03 9.80 4.29
N ALA A 120 13.60 9.06 5.32
CA ALA A 120 14.49 8.15 6.05
C ALA A 120 15.00 7.02 5.15
N TYR A 121 14.13 6.44 4.31
CA TYR A 121 14.51 5.43 3.33
C TYR A 121 15.57 5.94 2.35
N LEU A 122 15.33 7.08 1.70
CA LEU A 122 16.26 7.67 0.74
C LEU A 122 17.58 8.10 1.40
N SER A 123 17.56 8.46 2.68
CA SER A 123 18.78 8.83 3.42
C SER A 123 19.58 7.63 3.93
N SER A 124 19.06 6.40 3.80
CA SER A 124 19.67 5.20 4.39
C SER A 124 21.03 4.82 3.79
N SER A 125 21.29 5.24 2.55
CA SER A 125 22.59 5.09 1.87
C SER A 125 23.63 6.14 2.29
N GLY A 126 23.27 7.08 3.16
CA GLY A 126 24.12 8.21 3.57
C GLY A 126 23.95 9.46 2.71
N GLU A 127 23.09 9.42 1.69
CA GLU A 127 22.73 10.59 0.88
C GLU A 127 21.70 11.48 1.59
N LYS A 128 21.61 12.74 1.17
CA LYS A 128 20.56 13.65 1.64
C LYS A 128 19.61 13.94 0.48
N PRO A 129 18.41 13.34 0.47
CA PRO A 129 17.46 13.55 -0.61
C PRO A 129 16.97 15.00 -0.60
N THR A 130 16.69 15.52 -1.78
CA THR A 130 15.94 16.76 -1.98
C THR A 130 14.47 16.55 -1.64
N GLU A 131 13.76 17.63 -1.32
CA GLU A 131 12.32 17.55 -1.06
C GLU A 131 11.54 17.09 -2.30
N ASP A 132 12.00 17.46 -3.51
CA ASP A 132 11.40 17.00 -4.76
C ASP A 132 11.54 15.47 -4.92
N GLU A 133 12.69 14.87 -4.58
CA GLU A 133 12.86 13.42 -4.62
C GLU A 133 11.94 12.69 -3.64
N VAL A 134 11.79 13.23 -2.42
CA VAL A 134 10.85 12.68 -1.42
C VAL A 134 9.42 12.74 -1.96
N LEU A 135 9.00 13.89 -2.48
CA LEU A 135 7.65 14.10 -2.99
C LEU A 135 7.35 13.25 -4.21
N LEU A 136 8.31 13.09 -5.12
CA LEU A 136 8.19 12.21 -6.29
C LEU A 136 8.00 10.75 -5.88
N LEU A 137 8.77 10.25 -4.91
CA LEU A 137 8.64 8.88 -4.42
C LEU A 137 7.33 8.69 -3.64
N VAL A 138 6.92 9.64 -2.79
CA VAL A 138 5.61 9.60 -2.11
C VAL A 138 4.46 9.55 -3.14
N GLN A 139 4.53 10.33 -4.21
CA GLN A 139 3.54 10.30 -5.28
C GLN A 139 3.53 8.96 -6.01
N ALA A 140 4.70 8.38 -6.28
CA ALA A 140 4.81 7.05 -6.88
C ALA A 140 4.17 5.98 -5.98
N VAL A 141 4.42 6.04 -4.66
CA VAL A 141 3.82 5.15 -3.65
C VAL A 141 2.30 5.21 -3.66
N GLU A 142 1.71 6.41 -3.70
CA GLU A 142 0.24 6.55 -3.75
C GLU A 142 -0.35 5.91 -5.02
N ASN A 143 0.36 5.95 -6.16
CA ASN A 143 -0.09 5.33 -7.40
C ASN A 143 -0.15 3.79 -7.30
N TYR A 144 0.67 3.16 -6.44
CA TYR A 144 0.65 1.71 -6.23
C TYR A 144 -0.44 1.23 -5.28
N LYS A 145 -1.14 2.10 -4.54
CA LYS A 145 -2.21 1.68 -3.61
C LYS A 145 -3.32 0.93 -4.32
N LEU A 146 -3.69 1.38 -5.51
CA LEU A 146 -4.69 0.69 -6.33
C LEU A 146 -4.22 -0.72 -6.72
N ALA A 147 -2.99 -0.84 -7.21
CA ALA A 147 -2.41 -2.13 -7.54
C ALA A 147 -2.31 -3.06 -6.31
N ASN A 148 -1.95 -2.51 -5.15
CA ASN A 148 -1.87 -3.24 -3.89
C ASN A 148 -3.23 -3.78 -3.44
N HIS A 149 -4.27 -2.94 -3.41
CA HIS A 149 -5.61 -3.37 -3.02
C HIS A 149 -6.21 -4.38 -4.00
N LEU A 150 -5.96 -4.23 -5.31
CA LEU A 150 -6.40 -5.20 -6.31
C LEU A 150 -5.70 -6.54 -6.10
N PHE A 151 -4.37 -6.52 -5.90
CA PHE A 151 -3.58 -7.73 -5.67
C PHE A 151 -4.05 -8.49 -4.43
N TRP A 152 -4.10 -7.83 -3.27
CA TRP A 152 -4.51 -8.47 -2.01
C TRP A 152 -6.01 -8.80 -1.97
N GLY A 153 -6.84 -8.08 -2.73
CA GLY A 153 -8.23 -8.44 -2.96
C GLY A 153 -8.36 -9.77 -3.71
N LEU A 154 -7.63 -9.94 -4.82
CA LEU A 154 -7.58 -11.20 -5.56
C LEU A 154 -6.99 -12.34 -4.71
N TRP A 155 -5.91 -12.07 -3.98
CA TRP A 155 -5.30 -13.05 -3.07
C TRP A 155 -6.29 -13.51 -2.00
N GLY A 156 -7.08 -12.59 -1.41
CA GLY A 156 -8.12 -12.94 -0.44
C GLY A 156 -9.20 -13.82 -1.05
N ILE A 157 -9.64 -13.52 -2.27
CA ILE A 157 -10.61 -14.35 -3.00
C ILE A 157 -10.06 -15.76 -3.20
N ILE A 158 -8.84 -15.91 -3.75
CA ILE A 158 -8.20 -17.22 -3.97
C ILE A 158 -8.04 -17.96 -2.65
N SER A 159 -7.54 -17.27 -1.62
CA SER A 159 -7.27 -17.84 -0.30
C SER A 159 -8.48 -18.49 0.33
N ARG A 160 -9.70 -17.97 0.09
CA ARG A 160 -10.94 -18.61 0.54
C ARG A 160 -11.08 -20.06 0.04
N TYR A 161 -10.55 -20.38 -1.13
CA TYR A 161 -10.71 -21.68 -1.79
C TYR A 161 -9.54 -22.63 -1.52
N VAL A 162 -8.37 -22.10 -1.15
CA VAL A 162 -7.14 -22.90 -1.00
C VAL A 162 -6.66 -23.03 0.45
N ASN A 163 -7.06 -22.12 1.35
CA ASN A 163 -6.63 -22.12 2.74
C ASN A 163 -7.72 -22.67 3.69
N GLN A 164 -7.27 -23.28 4.79
CA GLN A 164 -8.13 -23.86 5.83
C GLN A 164 -8.04 -23.09 7.17
N ILE A 165 -7.31 -21.97 7.19
CA ILE A 165 -7.15 -21.14 8.38
C ILE A 165 -8.49 -20.47 8.70
N ASP A 166 -8.79 -20.34 10.00
CA ASP A 166 -9.96 -19.62 10.50
C ASP A 166 -9.77 -18.10 10.34
N PHE A 167 -10.02 -17.63 9.12
CA PHE A 167 -9.92 -16.24 8.71
C PHE A 167 -10.99 -15.97 7.63
N ASP A 168 -11.75 -14.88 7.76
CA ASP A 168 -12.74 -14.51 6.75
C ASP A 168 -12.09 -13.84 5.54
N TYR A 169 -11.54 -14.68 4.68
CA TYR A 169 -10.87 -14.28 3.45
C TYR A 169 -11.78 -13.49 2.48
N LEU A 170 -13.08 -13.76 2.47
CA LEU A 170 -14.01 -13.06 1.58
C LEU A 170 -14.30 -11.66 2.11
N GLU A 171 -14.50 -11.49 3.42
CA GLU A 171 -14.66 -10.16 4.02
C GLU A 171 -13.39 -9.33 3.91
N TYR A 172 -12.21 -9.94 4.08
CA TYR A 172 -10.94 -9.27 3.81
C TYR A 172 -10.83 -8.78 2.36
N ALA A 173 -11.11 -9.66 1.39
CA ALA A 173 -11.10 -9.30 -0.02
C ALA A 173 -12.11 -8.19 -0.35
N ARG A 174 -13.31 -8.28 0.23
CA ARG A 174 -14.38 -7.30 0.06
C ARG A 174 -13.95 -5.91 0.51
N GLN A 175 -13.34 -5.79 1.69
CA GLN A 175 -12.84 -4.51 2.20
C GLN A 175 -11.72 -3.93 1.33
N ARG A 176 -10.73 -4.75 0.94
CA ARG A 176 -9.63 -4.31 0.04
C ARG A 176 -10.18 -3.78 -1.29
N LEU A 177 -11.11 -4.52 -1.91
CA LEU A 177 -11.69 -4.12 -3.20
C LEU A 177 -12.64 -2.93 -3.07
N GLN A 178 -13.41 -2.82 -1.98
CA GLN A 178 -14.19 -1.61 -1.72
C GLN A 178 -13.30 -0.38 -1.58
N GLN A 179 -12.17 -0.51 -0.89
CA GLN A 179 -11.19 0.57 -0.77
C GLN A 179 -10.56 0.93 -2.12
N TYR A 180 -10.24 -0.05 -2.97
CA TYR A 180 -9.83 0.18 -4.36
C TYR A 180 -10.81 1.09 -5.10
N TRP A 181 -12.10 0.72 -5.10
CA TRP A 181 -13.13 1.49 -5.81
C TRP A 181 -13.36 2.87 -5.20
N LYS A 182 -13.22 3.02 -3.88
CA LYS A 182 -13.36 4.29 -3.17
C LYS A 182 -12.26 5.28 -3.56
N ILE A 183 -11.01 4.84 -3.61
CA ILE A 183 -9.86 5.74 -3.85
C ILE A 183 -9.54 5.96 -5.33
N LYS A 184 -9.98 5.04 -6.22
CA LYS A 184 -9.72 5.11 -7.67
C LYS A 184 -10.05 6.48 -8.29
N PRO A 185 -11.24 7.08 -8.09
CA PRO A 185 -11.54 8.38 -8.66
C PRO A 185 -10.59 9.48 -8.17
N MET A 186 -10.24 9.46 -6.88
CA MET A 186 -9.38 10.48 -6.27
C MET A 186 -7.96 10.44 -6.86
N LEU A 187 -7.39 9.25 -7.01
CA LEU A 187 -6.04 9.07 -7.54
C LEU A 187 -5.96 9.34 -9.05
N LEU A 188 -6.97 8.91 -9.82
CA LEU A 188 -6.98 9.12 -11.27
C LEU A 188 -7.34 10.56 -11.66
N LEU A 189 -8.20 11.25 -10.90
CA LEU A 189 -8.50 12.67 -11.11
C LEU A 189 -7.38 13.59 -10.58
N GLY A 190 -6.79 13.25 -9.43
CA GLY A 190 -5.67 13.99 -8.84
C GLY A 190 -4.39 13.96 -9.67
N SER A 191 -4.19 12.90 -10.46
CA SER A 191 -3.07 12.80 -11.42
C SER A 191 -3.14 13.82 -12.57
N SER A 192 -4.27 14.54 -12.73
CA SER A 192 -4.45 15.58 -13.75
C SER A 192 -4.11 17.00 -13.26
N GLY A 193 -3.77 17.18 -11.97
CA GLY A 193 -3.40 18.47 -11.41
C GLY A 193 -2.43 18.30 -10.25
N VAL A 194 -1.16 18.64 -10.48
CA VAL A 194 -0.12 18.60 -9.46
C VAL A 194 -0.49 19.56 -8.32
N VAL A 195 -0.98 19.02 -7.21
CA VAL A 195 -0.98 19.72 -5.92
C VAL A 195 0.21 19.18 -5.14
N VAL A 196 1.36 19.85 -5.25
CA VAL A 196 2.49 19.60 -4.38
C VAL A 196 2.12 20.11 -2.99
N ASN A 197 1.64 19.23 -2.12
CA ASN A 197 1.53 19.57 -0.71
C ASN A 197 2.94 19.49 -0.11
N SER A 198 3.45 20.63 0.38
CA SER A 198 4.73 20.70 1.08
C SER A 198 4.76 19.69 2.23
N CYS A 199 5.88 18.97 2.40
CA CYS A 199 6.10 18.13 3.57
C CYS A 199 6.35 18.96 4.86
N ASP A 200 6.52 20.28 4.74
CA ASP A 200 6.71 21.21 5.85
C ASP A 200 5.43 22.02 6.12
N SER A 201 4.57 21.52 6.99
CA SER A 201 3.62 22.34 7.74
C SER A 201 4.15 22.53 9.15
N ASN A 202 5.16 23.38 9.32
CA ASN A 202 5.60 23.83 10.63
C ASN A 202 4.49 24.70 11.26
N GLY A 203 3.69 24.08 12.12
CA GLY A 203 2.77 24.78 13.03
C GLY A 203 3.54 25.54 14.11
N TYR A 204 4.17 26.66 13.75
CA TYR A 204 4.58 27.66 14.73
C TYR A 204 3.35 28.50 15.11
N ALA A 205 2.59 28.01 16.09
CA ALA A 205 1.72 28.87 16.86
C ALA A 205 2.62 29.80 17.69
N GLY A 206 2.83 31.02 17.20
CA GLY A 206 3.53 32.07 17.93
C GLY A 206 2.82 32.38 19.23
N VAL A 207 3.37 31.91 20.35
CA VAL A 207 3.03 32.38 21.69
C VAL A 207 3.60 33.79 21.83
N GLY A 208 2.78 34.79 21.49
CA GLY A 208 3.06 36.18 21.79
C GLY A 208 2.74 36.47 23.25
N THR A 209 3.76 36.39 24.11
CA THR A 209 3.74 37.01 25.43
C THR A 209 3.55 38.53 25.28
N ARG A 210 2.53 39.10 25.91
CA ARG A 210 2.47 40.53 26.25
C ARG A 210 2.35 40.68 27.76
N GLU A 211 3.47 41.01 28.38
CA GLU A 211 3.50 41.73 29.65
C GLU A 211 3.24 43.22 29.41
N GLY A 212 2.58 43.87 30.37
CA GLY A 212 2.84 45.26 30.74
C GLY A 212 1.87 46.34 30.23
N ALA A 213 0.86 46.64 31.03
CA ALA A 213 0.55 48.00 31.51
C ALA A 213 -0.25 47.90 32.81
#